data_AF-A0A0W0SWT6-F1
#
_entry.id   AF-A0A0W0SWT6-F1
#
_cell.length_a   1.000
_cell.length_b   1.000
_cell.length_c   1.000
_cell.angle_alpha   90.00
_cell.angle_beta   90.00
_cell.angle_gamma   90.00
#
_symmetry.space_group_name_H-M   'P 1'
#
loop_
_entity.id
_entity.type
_entity.pdbx_description
1 polymer ?
#
loop_
_entity_poly.entity_id
_entity_poly.type
_entity_poly.pdbx_seq_one_letter_code
_entity_poly.pdbx_strand_id
1 'polypeptide(L)'
;MWYQKILEELILKINEEQQKQAKEFLALFFKGLQQCAQESIPPLVLFGLIDKMYKKYSSQEEGSVELTSFARDLTGLSIILMKAAFDPAIWTEDFSYLRQSAIQSALGLNTSSKAKPKTKVLKSREIDDWGDDELPPTIEEVSGFLSQLEFLEIKTLQAWKYNLTVDFDHLLSILISNHSVVDPAIFIHCKQGFTGVSEEFDEFICKLRLMLAARVYIKQGNLDMLQRLLHPDTYNDDTLKLLTLLCQETLKPEVINLSFHTAKHKKHFLKHTEENLTKRDALFVLNIINKHLNNNKTRNELAQLALEHGQHKIANYLNHEIEELVEPSNDLNGDLPQLVSSENEAQVLSAIQIDQLLKNRARSPTIKAFHAWENANSELLTQIAKQLPFEQFSSIDWNSITVNSLCELLEIPNPQQLLLINIVDTLIDNIETKNGGRWTSGINSEKVTALKAIITEIKAEKGLSIEDSVLQTSYLQDIMAVCHIKRNPWHFWATPNSVTEFKHLLEENNLDLPAAEMRVFI
;
A
#
# COMPACT_ATOMS: atom_id res chain seq x y z
N MET A 1 -15.32 -3.56 -21.65
CA MET A 1 -14.07 -2.77 -21.41
C MET A 1 -12.87 -3.72 -21.43
N TRP A 2 -11.62 -3.27 -21.17
CA TRP A 2 -10.44 -4.16 -21.18
C TRP A 2 -10.52 -5.24 -20.08
N TYR A 3 -10.87 -4.87 -18.86
CA TYR A 3 -11.03 -5.77 -17.72
C TYR A 3 -12.14 -6.82 -17.94
N GLN A 4 -13.23 -6.41 -18.59
CA GLN A 4 -14.31 -7.31 -19.00
C GLN A 4 -13.79 -8.40 -19.95
N LYS A 5 -12.97 -8.05 -20.95
CA LYS A 5 -12.40 -9.03 -21.89
C LYS A 5 -11.49 -10.05 -21.20
N ILE A 6 -10.70 -9.61 -20.21
CA ILE A 6 -9.85 -10.51 -19.41
C ILE A 6 -10.70 -11.51 -18.61
N LEU A 7 -11.84 -11.07 -18.07
CA LEU A 7 -12.79 -11.96 -17.37
C LEU A 7 -13.68 -12.77 -18.33
N GLU A 8 -13.81 -12.38 -19.60
CA GLU A 8 -14.49 -13.17 -20.64
C GLU A 8 -13.72 -14.44 -21.02
N GLU A 9 -12.39 -14.48 -20.85
CA GLU A 9 -11.60 -15.72 -21.03
C GLU A 9 -11.91 -16.77 -19.96
N LEU A 10 -12.24 -16.36 -18.73
CA LEU A 10 -12.70 -17.29 -17.68
C LEU A 10 -14.06 -17.92 -17.98
N ILE A 11 -14.82 -17.43 -18.98
CA ILE A 11 -16.12 -18.00 -19.34
C ILE A 11 -15.97 -19.40 -19.96
N LEU A 12 -14.80 -19.76 -20.51
CA LEU A 12 -14.54 -21.14 -20.95
C LEU A 12 -14.60 -22.16 -19.79
N LYS A 13 -14.41 -21.71 -18.54
CA LYS A 13 -14.58 -22.53 -17.33
C LYS A 13 -16.05 -22.77 -17.00
N ILE A 14 -16.95 -21.91 -17.48
CA ILE A 14 -18.40 -22.01 -17.20
C ILE A 14 -19.04 -23.04 -18.12
N ASN A 15 -20.01 -23.81 -17.59
CA ASN A 15 -20.82 -24.79 -18.33
C ASN A 15 -21.26 -24.25 -19.71
N GLU A 16 -21.04 -25.01 -20.79
CA GLU A 16 -21.24 -24.53 -22.18
C GLU A 16 -22.61 -23.88 -22.42
N GLU A 17 -23.69 -24.49 -21.93
CA GLU A 17 -25.06 -23.98 -22.04
C GLU A 17 -25.26 -22.60 -21.40
N GLN A 18 -24.46 -22.28 -20.38
CA GLN A 18 -24.54 -21.04 -19.60
C GLN A 18 -23.56 -19.96 -20.10
N GLN A 19 -22.55 -20.29 -20.92
CA GLN A 19 -21.51 -19.33 -21.35
C GLN A 19 -22.06 -18.09 -22.06
N LYS A 20 -23.16 -18.24 -22.82
CA LYS A 20 -23.85 -17.09 -23.43
C LYS A 20 -24.44 -16.14 -22.38
N GLN A 21 -25.06 -16.70 -21.34
CA GLN A 21 -25.62 -15.94 -20.22
C GLN A 21 -24.50 -15.29 -19.37
N ALA A 22 -23.35 -15.95 -19.23
CA ALA A 22 -22.17 -15.38 -18.58
C ALA A 22 -21.64 -14.12 -19.28
N LYS A 23 -21.60 -14.11 -20.63
CA LYS A 23 -21.19 -12.93 -21.42
C LYS A 23 -22.18 -11.77 -21.28
N GLU A 24 -23.47 -12.07 -21.27
CA GLU A 24 -24.53 -11.08 -21.01
C GLU A 24 -24.47 -10.52 -19.57
N PHE A 25 -24.25 -11.40 -18.58
CA PHE A 25 -24.03 -11.03 -17.19
C PHE A 25 -22.84 -10.08 -17.04
N LEU A 26 -21.63 -10.43 -17.52
CA LEU A 26 -20.45 -9.56 -17.40
C LEU A 26 -20.67 -8.17 -18.03
N ALA A 27 -21.32 -8.11 -19.20
CA ALA A 27 -21.59 -6.85 -19.89
C ALA A 27 -22.57 -5.95 -19.11
N LEU A 28 -23.65 -6.52 -18.56
CA LEU A 28 -24.62 -5.77 -17.73
C LEU A 28 -24.06 -5.41 -16.35
N PHE A 29 -23.31 -6.32 -15.75
CA PHE A 29 -22.66 -6.18 -14.45
C PHE A 29 -21.66 -5.02 -14.45
N PHE A 30 -20.69 -5.01 -15.37
CA PHE A 30 -19.69 -3.94 -15.42
C PHE A 30 -20.27 -2.58 -15.84
N LYS A 31 -21.33 -2.57 -16.66
CA LYS A 31 -22.07 -1.34 -16.96
C LYS A 31 -22.73 -0.76 -15.70
N GLY A 32 -23.36 -1.61 -14.88
CA GLY A 32 -23.99 -1.18 -13.63
C GLY A 32 -22.97 -0.81 -12.54
N LEU A 33 -21.85 -1.53 -12.46
CA LEU A 33 -20.74 -1.21 -11.56
C LEU A 33 -20.12 0.15 -11.88
N GLN A 34 -20.02 0.52 -13.16
CA GLN A 34 -19.61 1.87 -13.57
C GLN A 34 -20.67 2.93 -13.22
N GLN A 35 -21.96 2.62 -13.26
CA GLN A 35 -23.02 3.53 -12.81
C GLN A 35 -22.97 3.76 -11.29
N CYS A 36 -22.69 2.72 -10.50
CA CYS A 36 -22.45 2.82 -9.06
C CYS A 36 -21.21 3.70 -8.75
N ALA A 37 -20.14 3.57 -9.54
CA ALA A 37 -18.92 4.37 -9.43
C ALA A 37 -19.08 5.86 -9.80
N GLN A 38 -20.23 6.27 -10.37
CA GLN A 38 -20.56 7.60 -10.91
C GLN A 38 -19.69 8.08 -12.09
N GLU A 39 -18.36 7.94 -12.01
CA GLU A 39 -17.40 8.32 -13.06
C GLU A 39 -16.74 7.08 -13.69
N SER A 40 -15.80 6.48 -12.97
CA SER A 40 -15.03 5.32 -13.41
C SER A 40 -14.74 4.38 -12.23
N ILE A 41 -14.76 3.08 -12.49
CA ILE A 41 -14.48 2.07 -11.46
C ILE A 41 -12.99 2.20 -11.07
N PRO A 42 -12.64 2.37 -9.78
CA PRO A 42 -11.26 2.60 -9.37
C PRO A 42 -10.36 1.43 -9.82
N PRO A 43 -9.12 1.69 -10.31
CA PRO A 43 -8.24 0.65 -10.82
C PRO A 43 -8.03 -0.52 -9.85
N LEU A 44 -7.86 -0.24 -8.56
CA LEU A 44 -7.70 -1.28 -7.52
C LEU A 44 -8.90 -2.22 -7.40
N VAL A 45 -10.13 -1.76 -7.65
CA VAL A 45 -11.33 -2.62 -7.70
C VAL A 45 -11.24 -3.58 -8.88
N LEU A 46 -10.89 -3.07 -10.06
CA LEU A 46 -10.74 -3.88 -11.28
C LEU A 46 -9.60 -4.90 -11.14
N PHE A 47 -8.50 -4.49 -10.52
CA PHE A 47 -7.34 -5.34 -10.25
C PHE A 47 -7.64 -6.44 -9.22
N GLY A 48 -8.33 -6.13 -8.11
CA GLY A 48 -8.79 -7.13 -7.16
C GLY A 48 -9.81 -8.11 -7.74
N LEU A 49 -10.74 -7.63 -8.57
CA LEU A 49 -11.67 -8.50 -9.29
C LEU A 49 -10.95 -9.45 -10.25
N ILE A 50 -9.92 -9.01 -10.97
CA ILE A 50 -9.14 -9.87 -11.87
C ILE A 50 -8.31 -10.89 -11.09
N ASP A 51 -7.48 -10.46 -10.12
CA ASP A 51 -6.62 -11.34 -9.32
C ASP A 51 -7.43 -12.46 -8.64
N LYS A 52 -8.46 -12.09 -7.88
CA LYS A 52 -9.22 -13.03 -7.04
C LYS A 52 -10.05 -13.99 -7.89
N MET A 53 -10.64 -13.53 -9.00
CA MET A 53 -11.38 -14.43 -9.90
C MET A 53 -10.46 -15.40 -10.64
N TYR A 54 -9.28 -14.95 -11.12
CA TYR A 54 -8.32 -15.86 -11.74
C TYR A 54 -7.77 -16.87 -10.73
N LYS A 55 -7.46 -16.47 -9.49
CA LYS A 55 -7.05 -17.40 -8.42
C LYS A 55 -8.08 -18.49 -8.14
N LYS A 56 -9.38 -18.18 -8.23
CA LYS A 56 -10.44 -19.17 -7.99
C LYS A 56 -10.73 -20.06 -9.21
N TYR A 57 -10.66 -19.51 -10.43
CA TYR A 57 -11.22 -20.15 -11.62
C TYR A 57 -10.23 -20.55 -12.72
N SER A 58 -9.04 -19.94 -12.82
CA SER A 58 -8.11 -20.22 -13.94
C SER A 58 -7.67 -21.70 -14.03
N SER A 59 -7.49 -22.34 -12.86
CA SER A 59 -7.08 -23.74 -12.70
C SER A 59 -8.21 -24.77 -12.77
N GLN A 60 -9.47 -24.34 -12.90
CA GLN A 60 -10.62 -25.24 -13.03
C GLN A 60 -10.65 -25.88 -14.43
N GLU A 61 -11.40 -26.96 -14.58
CA GLU A 61 -11.63 -27.59 -15.89
C GLU A 61 -12.53 -26.70 -16.77
N GLU A 62 -12.51 -26.91 -18.08
CA GLU A 62 -13.41 -26.19 -19.00
C GLU A 62 -14.81 -26.78 -18.92
N GLY A 63 -15.83 -25.90 -18.90
CA GLY A 63 -17.23 -26.31 -18.72
C GLY A 63 -17.59 -26.90 -17.35
N SER A 64 -16.79 -26.70 -16.30
CA SER A 64 -17.01 -27.30 -14.97
C SER A 64 -17.58 -26.35 -13.90
N VAL A 65 -17.79 -25.07 -14.22
CA VAL A 65 -18.20 -24.02 -13.27
C VAL A 65 -19.65 -23.58 -13.55
N GLU A 66 -20.49 -23.63 -12.52
CA GLU A 66 -21.81 -23.00 -12.55
C GLU A 66 -21.69 -21.47 -12.62
N LEU A 67 -22.37 -20.84 -13.58
CA LEU A 67 -22.56 -19.39 -13.69
C LEU A 67 -23.02 -18.80 -12.36
N THR A 68 -23.88 -19.52 -11.63
CA THR A 68 -24.40 -19.10 -10.32
C THR A 68 -23.28 -18.92 -9.28
N SER A 69 -22.21 -19.74 -9.29
CA SER A 69 -21.05 -19.48 -8.42
C SER A 69 -20.27 -18.28 -8.93
N PHE A 70 -19.87 -18.31 -10.21
CA PHE A 70 -19.03 -17.26 -10.81
C PHE A 70 -19.63 -15.86 -10.64
N ALA A 71 -20.93 -15.72 -10.86
CA ALA A 71 -21.65 -14.46 -10.69
C ALA A 71 -21.75 -14.02 -9.22
N ARG A 72 -22.01 -14.95 -8.29
CA ARG A 72 -22.08 -14.68 -6.85
C ARG A 72 -20.74 -14.22 -6.29
N ASP A 73 -19.65 -14.93 -6.64
CA ASP A 73 -18.29 -14.61 -6.23
C ASP A 73 -17.82 -13.25 -6.79
N LEU A 74 -18.01 -12.99 -8.09
CA LEU A 74 -17.67 -11.70 -8.70
C LEU A 74 -18.46 -10.54 -8.06
N THR A 75 -19.74 -10.78 -7.77
CA THR A 75 -20.63 -9.76 -7.19
C THR A 75 -20.26 -9.44 -5.74
N GLY A 76 -20.06 -10.46 -4.90
CA GLY A 76 -19.60 -10.28 -3.53
C GLY A 76 -18.27 -9.54 -3.48
N LEU A 77 -17.28 -9.97 -4.29
CA LEU A 77 -16.00 -9.26 -4.42
C LEU A 77 -16.18 -7.80 -4.82
N SER A 78 -17.07 -7.50 -5.77
CA SER A 78 -17.29 -6.12 -6.22
C SER A 78 -17.94 -5.23 -5.18
N ILE A 79 -18.87 -5.76 -4.37
CA ILE A 79 -19.51 -5.01 -3.28
C ILE A 79 -18.46 -4.59 -2.26
N ILE A 80 -17.63 -5.54 -1.82
CA ILE A 80 -16.57 -5.29 -0.86
C ILE A 80 -15.52 -4.33 -1.43
N LEU A 81 -14.99 -4.60 -2.63
CA LEU A 81 -13.92 -3.79 -3.22
C LEU A 81 -14.38 -2.36 -3.55
N MET A 82 -15.64 -2.15 -3.94
CA MET A 82 -16.21 -0.80 -4.08
C MET A 82 -16.32 -0.10 -2.71
N LYS A 83 -16.86 -0.78 -1.69
CA LYS A 83 -16.88 -0.26 -0.31
C LYS A 83 -15.47 -0.01 0.27
N ALA A 84 -14.44 -0.68 -0.27
CA ALA A 84 -13.03 -0.50 0.07
C ALA A 84 -12.41 0.76 -0.55
N ALA A 85 -12.76 1.04 -1.81
CA ALA A 85 -12.07 2.00 -2.67
C ALA A 85 -12.72 3.39 -2.73
N PHE A 86 -13.91 3.56 -2.15
CA PHE A 86 -14.60 4.85 -2.08
C PHE A 86 -14.64 5.41 -0.65
N ASP A 87 -14.10 6.61 -0.48
CA ASP A 87 -14.20 7.43 0.73
C ASP A 87 -15.63 7.86 1.11
N PRO A 88 -16.53 8.26 0.17
CA PRO A 88 -17.95 8.36 0.49
C PRO A 88 -18.53 6.96 0.69
N ALA A 89 -19.35 6.80 1.74
CA ALA A 89 -19.96 5.51 2.05
C ALA A 89 -20.88 5.05 0.91
N ILE A 90 -20.44 4.01 0.18
CA ILE A 90 -21.26 3.23 -0.72
C ILE A 90 -22.04 2.22 0.11
N TRP A 91 -23.36 2.21 -0.04
CA TRP A 91 -24.27 1.33 0.69
C TRP A 91 -24.67 0.13 -0.19
N THR A 92 -25.25 -0.89 0.43
CA THR A 92 -25.72 -2.09 -0.29
C THR A 92 -26.84 -1.75 -1.28
N GLU A 93 -27.57 -0.66 -1.02
CA GLU A 93 -28.60 -0.04 -1.84
C GLU A 93 -28.08 0.50 -3.18
N ASP A 94 -26.86 1.02 -3.24
CA ASP A 94 -26.29 1.61 -4.46
C ASP A 94 -26.10 0.57 -5.58
N PHE A 95 -25.91 -0.70 -5.19
CA PHE A 95 -25.92 -1.86 -6.08
C PHE A 95 -27.33 -2.25 -6.57
N SER A 96 -28.31 -1.36 -6.49
CA SER A 96 -29.68 -1.51 -7.03
C SER A 96 -29.72 -1.97 -8.50
N TYR A 97 -28.68 -1.70 -9.30
CA TYR A 97 -28.55 -2.21 -10.67
C TYR A 97 -28.54 -3.74 -10.76
N LEU A 98 -28.12 -4.46 -9.69
CA LEU A 98 -28.16 -5.92 -9.61
C LEU A 98 -29.60 -6.47 -9.54
N ARG A 99 -30.63 -5.61 -9.45
CA ARG A 99 -32.05 -5.98 -9.59
C ARG A 99 -32.50 -6.20 -11.05
N GLN A 100 -31.63 -5.97 -12.04
CA GLN A 100 -31.93 -6.32 -13.44
C GLN A 100 -32.13 -7.84 -13.57
N SER A 101 -33.19 -8.25 -14.28
CA SER A 101 -33.65 -9.66 -14.32
C SER A 101 -32.56 -10.65 -14.80
N ALA A 102 -31.78 -10.27 -15.81
CA ALA A 102 -30.65 -11.09 -16.29
C ALA A 102 -29.56 -11.27 -15.21
N ILE A 103 -29.27 -10.23 -14.44
CA ILE A 103 -28.31 -10.29 -13.32
C ILE A 103 -28.88 -11.14 -12.17
N GLN A 104 -30.14 -10.94 -11.78
CA GLN A 104 -30.78 -11.76 -10.75
C GLN A 104 -30.86 -13.24 -11.13
N SER A 105 -31.09 -13.54 -12.41
CA SER A 105 -31.08 -14.90 -12.94
C SER A 105 -29.69 -15.52 -12.87
N ALA A 106 -28.64 -14.80 -13.29
CA ALA A 106 -27.25 -15.26 -13.18
C ALA A 106 -26.80 -15.44 -11.73
N LEU A 107 -27.33 -14.66 -10.79
CA LEU A 107 -27.07 -14.79 -9.35
C LEU A 107 -27.98 -15.82 -8.64
N GLY A 108 -28.97 -16.41 -9.33
CA GLY A 108 -29.97 -17.29 -8.71
C GLY A 108 -30.80 -16.65 -7.59
N LEU A 109 -31.04 -15.33 -7.64
CA LEU A 109 -31.76 -14.62 -6.57
C LEU A 109 -33.29 -14.72 -6.75
N ASN A 110 -33.93 -15.50 -5.87
CA ASN A 110 -35.36 -15.73 -5.89
C ASN A 110 -36.18 -14.52 -5.43
N THR A 111 -36.60 -13.66 -6.36
CA THR A 111 -37.55 -12.55 -6.10
C THR A 111 -38.98 -13.02 -5.81
N SER A 112 -39.32 -14.25 -6.17
CA SER A 112 -40.69 -14.79 -6.05
C SER A 112 -41.01 -15.39 -4.68
N SER A 113 -40.04 -15.52 -3.77
CA SER A 113 -40.25 -16.19 -2.48
C SER A 113 -41.13 -15.35 -1.55
N LYS A 114 -42.39 -15.77 -1.40
CA LYS A 114 -43.27 -15.36 -0.29
C LYS A 114 -42.80 -16.02 1.03
N ALA A 115 -41.50 -15.95 1.30
CA ALA A 115 -40.92 -16.37 2.56
C ALA A 115 -41.58 -15.56 3.67
N LYS A 116 -42.38 -16.24 4.52
CA LYS A 116 -42.90 -15.61 5.73
C LYS A 116 -41.68 -15.18 6.55
N PRO A 117 -41.57 -13.92 7.02
CA PRO A 117 -40.43 -13.49 7.82
C PRO A 117 -40.40 -14.32 9.11
N LYS A 118 -39.47 -15.27 9.18
CA LYS A 118 -39.46 -16.34 10.19
C LYS A 118 -38.18 -16.41 11.03
N THR A 119 -37.49 -15.29 11.11
CA THR A 119 -36.46 -14.95 12.09
C THR A 119 -36.64 -13.49 12.48
N LYS A 120 -36.00 -13.07 13.58
CA LYS A 120 -35.77 -11.63 13.79
C LYS A 120 -34.95 -11.14 12.59
N VAL A 121 -35.38 -10.06 11.94
CA VAL A 121 -34.52 -9.28 11.05
C VAL A 121 -33.22 -8.99 11.82
N LEU A 122 -32.05 -9.07 11.16
CA LEU A 122 -30.83 -8.53 11.75
C LEU A 122 -31.09 -7.05 12.04
N LYS A 123 -31.38 -6.73 13.30
CA LYS A 123 -31.29 -5.35 13.75
C LYS A 123 -29.88 -4.90 13.46
N SER A 124 -29.74 -3.68 12.92
CA SER A 124 -28.46 -2.99 12.71
C SER A 124 -27.49 -3.35 13.84
N ARG A 125 -26.51 -4.22 13.55
CA ARG A 125 -25.55 -4.71 14.54
C ARG A 125 -24.80 -3.50 15.10
N GLU A 126 -24.62 -3.49 16.42
CA GLU A 126 -23.53 -2.68 16.99
C GLU A 126 -22.22 -3.28 16.46
N ILE A 127 -21.31 -2.42 16.00
CA ILE A 127 -20.42 -2.69 14.85
C ILE A 127 -19.46 -3.88 15.10
N ASP A 128 -19.20 -4.20 16.36
CA ASP A 128 -18.16 -5.13 16.79
C ASP A 128 -18.68 -6.56 17.00
N ASP A 129 -20.00 -6.76 17.17
CA ASP A 129 -20.57 -8.09 17.38
C ASP A 129 -20.86 -8.80 16.05
N TRP A 130 -19.79 -9.27 15.40
CA TRP A 130 -19.86 -10.21 14.28
C TRP A 130 -20.18 -11.66 14.72
N GLY A 131 -20.57 -11.87 15.98
CA GLY A 131 -20.57 -13.14 16.70
C GLY A 131 -21.30 -14.32 16.05
N ASP A 132 -21.01 -15.50 16.63
CA ASP A 132 -21.17 -16.87 16.09
C ASP A 132 -22.60 -17.35 15.75
N ASP A 133 -23.55 -16.43 15.56
CA ASP A 133 -24.81 -16.70 14.87
C ASP A 133 -24.50 -17.30 13.47
N GLU A 134 -24.75 -18.60 13.31
CA GLU A 134 -24.50 -19.31 12.07
C GLU A 134 -25.24 -18.65 10.89
N LEU A 135 -24.50 -18.00 9.98
CA LEU A 135 -25.03 -17.53 8.71
C LEU A 135 -25.74 -18.69 8.00
N PRO A 136 -26.93 -18.47 7.41
CA PRO A 136 -27.66 -19.51 6.68
C PRO A 136 -26.74 -20.32 5.74
N PRO A 137 -26.96 -21.64 5.61
CA PRO A 137 -26.10 -22.46 4.78
C PRO A 137 -26.24 -22.10 3.29
N THR A 138 -27.41 -21.57 2.88
CA THR A 138 -27.68 -21.12 1.51
C THR A 138 -28.21 -19.68 1.45
N ILE A 139 -28.01 -19.00 0.32
CA ILE A 139 -28.56 -17.64 0.08
C ILE A 139 -30.06 -17.68 -0.24
N GLU A 140 -30.55 -18.84 -0.68
CA GLU A 140 -31.94 -19.13 -0.97
C GLU A 140 -32.83 -19.09 0.29
N GLU A 141 -32.23 -19.29 1.47
CA GLU A 141 -32.88 -19.12 2.78
C GLU A 141 -32.92 -17.65 3.26
N VAL A 142 -32.08 -16.77 2.69
CA VAL A 142 -32.01 -15.36 3.07
C VAL A 142 -33.17 -14.59 2.42
N SER A 143 -34.09 -14.07 3.24
CA SER A 143 -35.26 -13.35 2.76
C SER A 143 -34.96 -11.88 2.46
N GLY A 144 -35.00 -11.50 1.18
CA GLY A 144 -34.95 -10.10 0.75
C GLY A 144 -33.64 -9.73 0.06
N PHE A 145 -33.75 -8.96 -1.02
CA PHE A 145 -32.65 -8.69 -1.95
C PHE A 145 -31.42 -8.04 -1.30
N LEU A 146 -31.60 -7.07 -0.38
CA LEU A 146 -30.47 -6.39 0.26
C LEU A 146 -29.70 -7.35 1.17
N SER A 147 -30.39 -8.13 2.00
CA SER A 147 -29.73 -9.14 2.84
C SER A 147 -29.15 -10.32 2.06
N GLN A 148 -29.65 -10.60 0.85
CA GLN A 148 -28.96 -11.50 -0.08
C GLN A 148 -27.62 -10.92 -0.57
N LEU A 149 -27.51 -9.60 -0.78
CA LEU A 149 -26.23 -8.96 -1.09
C LEU A 149 -25.29 -8.91 0.14
N GLU A 150 -25.81 -8.59 1.33
CA GLU A 150 -25.06 -8.67 2.60
C GLU A 150 -24.51 -10.08 2.83
N PHE A 151 -25.29 -11.12 2.50
CA PHE A 151 -24.87 -12.51 2.57
C PHE A 151 -23.73 -12.83 1.58
N LEU A 152 -23.81 -12.33 0.34
CA LEU A 152 -22.72 -12.49 -0.64
C LEU A 152 -21.44 -11.78 -0.18
N GLU A 153 -21.55 -10.59 0.39
CA GLU A 153 -20.46 -9.83 0.98
C GLU A 153 -19.78 -10.65 2.10
N ILE A 154 -20.51 -11.08 3.13
CA ILE A 154 -19.93 -11.80 4.27
C ILE A 154 -19.39 -13.19 3.86
N LYS A 155 -20.11 -13.96 3.03
CA LYS A 155 -19.61 -15.27 2.57
C LYS A 155 -18.36 -15.13 1.69
N THR A 156 -18.25 -14.07 0.90
CA THR A 156 -17.04 -13.78 0.11
C THR A 156 -15.86 -13.43 1.02
N LEU A 157 -16.08 -12.61 2.05
CA LEU A 157 -15.05 -12.30 3.05
C LEU A 157 -14.54 -13.56 3.78
N GLN A 158 -15.45 -14.43 4.21
CA GLN A 158 -15.12 -15.72 4.81
C GLN A 158 -14.34 -16.62 3.85
N ALA A 159 -14.76 -16.71 2.57
CA ALA A 159 -14.07 -17.51 1.55
C ALA A 159 -12.64 -17.04 1.28
N TRP A 160 -12.39 -15.72 1.29
CA TRP A 160 -11.06 -15.14 1.16
C TRP A 160 -10.29 -15.00 2.49
N LYS A 161 -10.86 -15.48 3.61
CA LYS A 161 -10.30 -15.32 4.97
C LYS A 161 -9.92 -13.87 5.28
N TYR A 162 -10.77 -12.92 4.89
CA TYR A 162 -10.54 -11.47 4.99
C TYR A 162 -9.35 -10.94 4.16
N ASN A 163 -8.56 -11.82 3.52
CA ASN A 163 -7.44 -11.45 2.66
C ASN A 163 -7.90 -11.05 1.25
N LEU A 164 -8.21 -9.76 1.10
CA LEU A 164 -8.52 -9.14 -0.18
C LEU A 164 -7.27 -8.61 -0.92
N THR A 165 -6.04 -8.95 -0.50
CA THR A 165 -4.86 -8.32 -1.09
C THR A 165 -4.72 -8.65 -2.58
N VAL A 166 -4.66 -7.62 -3.42
CA VAL A 166 -4.24 -7.73 -4.82
C VAL A 166 -2.78 -8.16 -4.83
N ASP A 167 -2.54 -9.31 -5.44
CA ASP A 167 -1.20 -9.82 -5.71
C ASP A 167 -0.75 -9.29 -7.06
N PHE A 168 0.14 -8.30 -7.02
CA PHE A 168 0.49 -7.56 -8.22
C PHE A 168 1.31 -8.37 -9.23
N ASP A 169 2.15 -9.32 -8.79
CA ASP A 169 2.92 -10.17 -9.70
C ASP A 169 2.03 -11.26 -10.34
N HIS A 170 1.09 -11.86 -9.59
CA HIS A 170 0.08 -12.75 -10.18
C HIS A 170 -0.82 -11.99 -11.16
N LEU A 171 -1.32 -10.81 -10.78
CA LEU A 171 -2.09 -9.93 -11.66
C LEU A 171 -1.34 -9.56 -12.94
N LEU A 172 -0.05 -9.25 -12.81
CA LEU A 172 0.81 -8.92 -13.95
C LEU A 172 1.01 -10.14 -14.87
N SER A 173 1.14 -11.36 -14.31
CA SER A 173 1.15 -12.58 -15.12
C SER A 173 -0.13 -12.77 -15.95
N ILE A 174 -1.30 -12.46 -15.37
CA ILE A 174 -2.59 -12.45 -16.09
C ILE A 174 -2.56 -11.42 -17.22
N LEU A 175 -2.05 -10.21 -16.96
CA LEU A 175 -1.95 -9.14 -17.96
C LEU A 175 -0.95 -9.45 -19.09
N ILE A 176 0.05 -10.31 -18.86
CA ILE A 176 0.97 -10.83 -19.89
C ILE A 176 0.27 -11.85 -20.76
N SER A 177 -0.29 -12.93 -20.21
CA SER A 177 -0.94 -13.96 -21.03
C SER A 177 -2.18 -13.40 -21.75
N ASN A 178 -2.86 -12.41 -21.16
CA ASN A 178 -3.96 -11.66 -21.79
C ASN A 178 -3.51 -10.39 -22.54
N HIS A 179 -2.21 -10.23 -22.85
CA HIS A 179 -1.68 -9.00 -23.46
C HIS A 179 -2.47 -8.55 -24.69
N SER A 180 -3.04 -9.49 -25.46
CA SER A 180 -3.85 -9.24 -26.66
C SER A 180 -4.99 -8.23 -26.41
N VAL A 181 -5.67 -8.34 -25.26
CA VAL A 181 -6.84 -7.52 -24.87
C VAL A 181 -6.52 -6.35 -23.94
N VAL A 182 -5.32 -6.30 -23.35
CA VAL A 182 -4.86 -5.16 -22.55
C VAL A 182 -4.67 -3.93 -23.43
N ASP A 183 -5.36 -2.85 -23.08
CA ASP A 183 -5.33 -1.56 -23.75
C ASP A 183 -4.36 -0.60 -23.03
N PRO A 184 -3.41 0.08 -23.73
CA PRO A 184 -2.56 1.11 -23.13
C PRO A 184 -3.31 2.24 -22.40
N ALA A 185 -4.60 2.46 -22.69
CA ALA A 185 -5.47 3.36 -21.92
C ALA A 185 -5.57 3.00 -20.42
N ILE A 186 -5.19 1.77 -20.02
CA ILE A 186 -5.06 1.35 -18.61
C ILE A 186 -4.24 2.35 -17.77
N PHE A 187 -3.18 2.95 -18.34
CA PHE A 187 -2.37 3.95 -17.64
C PHE A 187 -3.05 5.29 -17.44
N ILE A 188 -4.00 5.66 -18.30
CA ILE A 188 -4.76 6.91 -18.14
C ILE A 188 -5.59 6.80 -16.87
N HIS A 189 -6.25 5.66 -16.67
CA HIS A 189 -7.00 5.38 -15.44
C HIS A 189 -6.10 5.23 -14.20
N CYS A 190 -4.95 4.57 -14.30
CA CYS A 190 -4.05 4.38 -13.14
C CYS A 190 -3.32 5.66 -12.70
N LYS A 191 -3.01 6.57 -13.63
CA LYS A 191 -2.22 7.78 -13.34
C LYS A 191 -2.99 8.87 -12.58
N GLN A 192 -4.32 8.75 -12.43
CA GLN A 192 -5.16 9.84 -11.91
C GLN A 192 -5.29 9.91 -10.37
N GLY A 193 -4.63 9.04 -9.59
CA GLY A 193 -4.69 9.18 -8.12
C GLY A 193 -3.88 8.23 -7.23
N PHE A 194 -3.14 7.25 -7.77
CA PHE A 194 -2.54 6.18 -6.94
C PHE A 194 -1.00 6.10 -6.94
N THR A 195 -0.30 6.87 -7.78
CA THR A 195 1.16 6.90 -7.79
C THR A 195 1.71 7.71 -6.62
N GLY A 196 2.64 7.15 -5.86
CA GLY A 196 3.19 7.69 -4.61
C GLY A 196 2.43 7.25 -3.35
N VAL A 197 1.47 6.34 -3.45
CA VAL A 197 0.63 5.87 -2.31
C VAL A 197 1.04 4.48 -1.80
N SER A 198 1.63 3.65 -2.66
CA SER A 198 2.09 2.30 -2.33
C SER A 198 3.26 1.93 -3.26
N GLU A 199 4.40 1.56 -2.67
CA GLU A 199 5.62 1.19 -3.40
C GLU A 199 5.39 -0.07 -4.27
N GLU A 200 4.67 -1.06 -3.75
CA GLU A 200 4.23 -2.26 -4.49
C GLU A 200 3.41 -1.89 -5.73
N PHE A 201 2.49 -0.91 -5.59
CA PHE A 201 1.66 -0.44 -6.69
C PHE A 201 2.46 0.37 -7.72
N ASP A 202 3.41 1.19 -7.28
CA ASP A 202 4.28 1.94 -8.18
C ASP A 202 5.28 1.03 -8.92
N GLU A 203 5.81 -0.01 -8.27
CA GLU A 203 6.61 -1.05 -8.94
C GLU A 203 5.75 -1.81 -9.96
N PHE A 204 4.53 -2.23 -9.60
CA PHE A 204 3.57 -2.86 -10.52
C PHE A 204 3.27 -1.98 -11.73
N ILE A 205 2.98 -0.69 -11.53
CA ILE A 205 2.72 0.25 -12.63
C ILE A 205 3.97 0.49 -13.47
N CYS A 206 5.17 0.44 -12.89
CA CYS A 206 6.43 0.46 -13.64
C CYS A 206 6.60 -0.82 -14.47
N LYS A 207 6.58 -2.01 -13.86
CA LYS A 207 6.61 -3.32 -14.54
C LYS A 207 5.60 -3.39 -15.70
N LEU A 208 4.36 -2.93 -15.48
CA LEU A 208 3.31 -2.87 -16.50
C LEU A 208 3.62 -1.89 -17.65
N ARG A 209 4.22 -0.71 -17.36
CA ARG A 209 4.69 0.23 -18.40
C ARG A 209 5.77 -0.39 -19.28
N LEU A 210 6.72 -1.11 -18.67
CA LEU A 210 7.78 -1.81 -19.40
C LEU A 210 7.18 -2.92 -20.29
N MET A 211 6.24 -3.71 -19.77
CA MET A 211 5.51 -4.73 -20.52
C MET A 211 4.84 -4.14 -21.77
N LEU A 212 4.11 -3.03 -21.64
CA LEU A 212 3.43 -2.41 -22.78
C LEU A 212 4.38 -1.66 -23.73
N ALA A 213 5.49 -1.10 -23.25
CA ALA A 213 6.56 -0.55 -24.10
C ALA A 213 7.25 -1.64 -24.93
N ALA A 214 7.62 -2.76 -24.31
CA ALA A 214 8.17 -3.94 -24.97
C ALA A 214 7.23 -4.45 -26.07
N ARG A 215 5.94 -4.59 -25.77
CA ARG A 215 4.90 -4.97 -26.75
C ARG A 215 4.80 -4.00 -27.94
N VAL A 216 4.95 -2.69 -27.70
CA VAL A 216 4.99 -1.68 -28.78
C VAL A 216 6.23 -1.85 -29.66
N TYR A 217 7.42 -2.01 -29.07
CA TYR A 217 8.65 -2.23 -29.83
C TYR A 217 8.61 -3.55 -30.62
N ILE A 218 8.11 -4.63 -30.02
CA ILE A 218 7.90 -5.92 -30.69
C ILE A 218 6.94 -5.75 -31.88
N LYS A 219 5.78 -5.10 -31.70
CA LYS A 219 4.83 -4.82 -32.80
C LYS A 219 5.43 -3.95 -33.92
N GLN A 220 6.40 -3.10 -33.60
CA GLN A 220 7.11 -2.23 -34.56
C GLN A 220 8.32 -2.92 -35.23
N GLY A 221 8.77 -4.09 -34.76
CA GLY A 221 10.06 -4.68 -35.15
C GLY A 221 11.28 -3.89 -34.65
N ASN A 222 11.13 -3.08 -33.61
CA ASN A 222 12.17 -2.20 -33.07
C ASN A 222 13.03 -2.94 -32.03
N LEU A 223 13.81 -3.91 -32.50
CA LEU A 223 14.64 -4.76 -31.64
C LEU A 223 15.76 -4.00 -30.90
N ASP A 224 16.21 -2.85 -31.41
CA ASP A 224 17.19 -1.98 -30.73
C ASP A 224 16.58 -1.34 -29.47
N MET A 225 15.39 -0.72 -29.58
CA MET A 225 14.71 -0.18 -28.39
C MET A 225 14.26 -1.27 -27.43
N LEU A 226 13.90 -2.46 -27.93
CA LEU A 226 13.63 -3.61 -27.07
C LEU A 226 14.89 -4.09 -26.33
N GLN A 227 16.05 -4.17 -27.02
CA GLN A 227 17.32 -4.56 -26.40
C GLN A 227 17.77 -3.56 -25.32
N ARG A 228 17.53 -2.26 -25.52
CA ARG A 228 17.77 -1.23 -24.49
C ARG A 228 16.81 -1.35 -23.30
N LEU A 229 15.53 -1.66 -23.55
CA LEU A 229 14.53 -1.89 -22.51
C LEU A 229 14.78 -3.19 -21.72
N LEU A 230 15.54 -4.13 -22.29
CA LEU A 230 15.97 -5.38 -21.65
C LEU A 230 17.42 -5.32 -21.13
N HIS A 231 18.03 -4.13 -21.03
CA HIS A 231 19.42 -4.02 -20.58
C HIS A 231 19.51 -4.24 -19.06
N PRO A 232 20.33 -5.20 -18.56
CA PRO A 232 20.33 -5.60 -17.15
C PRO A 232 20.55 -4.46 -16.15
N ASP A 233 21.48 -3.54 -16.45
CA ASP A 233 21.79 -2.32 -15.69
C ASP A 233 20.57 -1.40 -15.39
N THR A 234 19.39 -1.68 -15.97
CA THR A 234 18.18 -0.85 -15.88
C THR A 234 17.14 -1.37 -14.89
N TYR A 235 17.09 -2.68 -14.60
CA TYR A 235 15.98 -3.32 -13.86
C TYR A 235 16.43 -4.51 -12.99
N ASN A 236 15.66 -4.81 -11.95
CA ASN A 236 15.86 -6.01 -11.13
C ASN A 236 15.59 -7.31 -11.92
N ASP A 237 16.19 -8.40 -11.43
CA ASP A 237 16.12 -9.74 -12.03
C ASP A 237 14.68 -10.20 -12.33
N ASP A 238 13.72 -9.90 -11.46
CA ASP A 238 12.33 -10.33 -11.63
C ASP A 238 11.58 -9.53 -12.68
N THR A 239 11.84 -8.22 -12.80
CA THR A 239 11.36 -7.41 -13.93
C THR A 239 11.97 -7.90 -15.26
N LEU A 240 13.24 -8.29 -15.27
CA LEU A 240 13.87 -8.89 -16.46
C LEU A 240 13.19 -10.22 -16.82
N LYS A 241 13.07 -11.17 -15.87
CA LYS A 241 12.36 -12.46 -16.04
C LYS A 241 10.95 -12.24 -16.63
N LEU A 242 10.22 -11.27 -16.09
CA LEU A 242 8.89 -10.93 -16.55
C LEU A 242 8.85 -10.43 -18.00
N LEU A 243 9.76 -9.51 -18.37
CA LEU A 243 9.88 -9.02 -19.74
C LEU A 243 10.35 -10.12 -20.72
N THR A 244 11.14 -11.10 -20.26
CA THR A 244 11.47 -12.28 -21.07
C THR A 244 10.27 -13.19 -21.32
N LEU A 245 9.38 -13.41 -20.36
CA LEU A 245 8.16 -14.20 -20.57
C LEU A 245 7.28 -13.56 -21.66
N LEU A 246 7.02 -12.25 -21.55
CA LEU A 246 6.32 -11.49 -22.60
C LEU A 246 7.02 -11.63 -23.96
N CYS A 247 8.35 -11.51 -24.00
CA CYS A 247 9.11 -11.66 -25.25
C CYS A 247 8.94 -13.06 -25.85
N GLN A 248 8.95 -14.13 -25.05
CA GLN A 248 8.77 -15.51 -25.53
C GLN A 248 7.34 -15.78 -26.04
N GLU A 249 6.31 -15.16 -25.44
CA GLU A 249 4.93 -15.25 -25.92
C GLU A 249 4.68 -14.44 -27.21
N THR A 250 5.40 -13.32 -27.42
CA THR A 250 5.03 -12.32 -28.44
C THR A 250 6.00 -12.19 -29.63
N LEU A 251 7.28 -12.55 -29.50
CA LEU A 251 8.26 -12.51 -30.61
C LEU A 251 8.13 -13.72 -31.53
N LYS A 252 7.16 -13.66 -32.45
CA LYS A 252 7.04 -14.65 -33.53
C LYS A 252 8.17 -14.50 -34.55
N PRO A 253 8.64 -15.57 -35.22
CA PRO A 253 9.77 -15.51 -36.16
C PRO A 253 9.58 -14.51 -37.31
N GLU A 254 8.34 -14.24 -37.71
CA GLU A 254 8.00 -13.25 -38.74
C GLU A 254 8.36 -11.84 -38.30
N VAL A 255 8.12 -11.51 -37.02
CA VAL A 255 8.46 -10.20 -36.42
C VAL A 255 9.98 -10.00 -36.44
N ILE A 256 10.73 -11.03 -36.02
CA ILE A 256 12.20 -11.00 -36.02
C ILE A 256 12.75 -10.80 -37.44
N ASN A 257 12.14 -11.42 -38.45
CA ASN A 257 12.57 -11.24 -39.84
C ASN A 257 12.17 -9.87 -40.43
N LEU A 258 10.97 -9.35 -40.11
CA LEU A 258 10.53 -8.00 -40.54
C LEU A 258 11.41 -6.88 -39.95
N SER A 259 11.93 -7.09 -38.74
CA SER A 259 12.85 -6.18 -38.04
C SER A 259 14.17 -5.91 -38.79
N PHE A 260 14.55 -6.78 -39.74
CA PHE A 260 15.81 -6.67 -40.47
C PHE A 260 15.62 -6.37 -41.96
N HIS A 261 15.37 -5.11 -42.29
CA HIS A 261 15.19 -4.64 -43.68
C HIS A 261 16.36 -4.96 -44.63
N THR A 262 17.55 -5.31 -44.11
CA THR A 262 18.65 -5.83 -44.91
C THR A 262 19.43 -6.91 -44.15
N ALA A 263 20.08 -7.82 -44.88
CA ALA A 263 21.05 -8.76 -44.30
C ALA A 263 22.22 -8.04 -43.60
N LYS A 264 22.56 -6.80 -44.02
CA LYS A 264 23.55 -5.94 -43.35
C LYS A 264 23.06 -5.49 -41.98
N HIS A 265 21.78 -5.11 -41.82
CA HIS A 265 21.20 -4.79 -40.52
C HIS A 265 21.14 -6.03 -39.61
N LYS A 266 20.74 -7.21 -40.14
CA LYS A 266 20.79 -8.46 -39.38
C LYS A 266 22.20 -8.77 -38.88
N LYS A 267 23.22 -8.67 -39.76
CA LYS A 267 24.63 -8.88 -39.38
C LYS A 267 25.16 -7.81 -38.40
N HIS A 268 24.72 -6.55 -38.52
CA HIS A 268 25.10 -5.49 -37.59
C HIS A 268 24.47 -5.66 -36.21
N PHE A 269 23.19 -6.02 -36.13
CA PHE A 269 22.52 -6.30 -34.85
C PHE A 269 23.15 -7.51 -34.15
N LEU A 270 23.42 -8.59 -34.89
CA LEU A 270 24.15 -9.74 -34.37
C LEU A 270 25.54 -9.33 -33.87
N LYS A 271 26.34 -8.61 -34.67
CA LYS A 271 27.68 -8.15 -34.27
C LYS A 271 27.66 -7.19 -33.06
N HIS A 272 26.70 -6.26 -32.98
CA HIS A 272 26.58 -5.35 -31.85
C HIS A 272 26.16 -6.09 -30.57
N THR A 273 25.34 -7.13 -30.69
CA THR A 273 24.98 -8.00 -29.55
C THR A 273 26.17 -8.88 -29.15
N GLU A 274 26.91 -9.41 -30.12
CA GLU A 274 28.15 -10.19 -29.97
C GLU A 274 29.29 -9.37 -29.32
N GLU A 275 29.40 -8.08 -29.61
CA GLU A 275 30.33 -7.17 -28.93
C GLU A 275 29.91 -6.92 -27.47
N ASN A 276 28.61 -6.77 -27.20
CA ASN A 276 28.10 -6.58 -25.84
C ASN A 276 28.08 -7.87 -25.00
N LEU A 277 28.05 -9.08 -25.59
CA LEU A 277 28.22 -10.37 -24.90
C LEU A 277 29.54 -10.51 -24.12
N THR A 278 30.52 -9.64 -24.38
CA THR A 278 31.77 -9.62 -23.60
C THR A 278 31.57 -9.09 -22.17
N LYS A 279 30.42 -8.44 -21.92
CA LYS A 279 29.85 -8.22 -20.57
C LYS A 279 28.83 -9.33 -20.31
N ARG A 280 28.82 -9.87 -19.08
CA ARG A 280 28.17 -11.16 -18.74
C ARG A 280 26.68 -11.24 -19.10
N ASP A 281 26.01 -10.10 -19.12
CA ASP A 281 24.58 -10.03 -18.77
C ASP A 281 23.69 -9.88 -20.03
N ALA A 282 24.28 -9.52 -21.17
CA ALA A 282 23.58 -9.41 -22.47
C ALA A 282 23.11 -10.78 -23.05
N LEU A 283 23.51 -11.87 -22.40
CA LEU A 283 23.27 -13.27 -22.78
C LEU A 283 21.77 -13.62 -22.81
N PHE A 284 21.01 -12.97 -21.94
CA PHE A 284 19.56 -13.10 -21.76
C PHE A 284 18.75 -12.94 -23.06
N VAL A 285 18.93 -11.82 -23.76
CA VAL A 285 18.22 -11.49 -25.01
C VAL A 285 18.59 -12.49 -26.12
N LEU A 286 19.84 -12.96 -26.12
CA LEU A 286 20.32 -13.94 -27.10
C LEU A 286 19.78 -15.35 -26.84
N ASN A 287 19.56 -15.75 -25.58
CA ASN A 287 18.89 -17.02 -25.29
C ASN A 287 17.43 -17.05 -25.76
N ILE A 288 16.70 -15.92 -25.65
CA ILE A 288 15.36 -15.78 -26.24
C ILE A 288 15.44 -15.92 -27.76
N ILE A 289 16.30 -15.13 -28.42
CA ILE A 289 16.42 -15.13 -29.88
C ILE A 289 16.87 -16.51 -30.39
N ASN A 290 17.82 -17.18 -29.74
CA ASN A 290 18.26 -18.53 -30.10
C ASN A 290 17.14 -19.58 -29.94
N LYS A 291 16.36 -19.50 -28.85
CA LYS A 291 15.20 -20.38 -28.61
C LYS A 291 14.16 -20.30 -29.74
N HIS A 292 13.95 -19.12 -30.31
CA HIS A 292 13.00 -18.92 -31.42
C HIS A 292 13.62 -19.05 -32.83
N LEU A 293 14.96 -18.93 -32.99
CA LEU A 293 15.65 -19.21 -34.27
C LEU A 293 15.82 -20.71 -34.55
N ASN A 294 15.78 -21.54 -33.49
CA ASN A 294 15.56 -22.99 -33.48
C ASN A 294 16.16 -23.78 -34.66
N ASN A 295 17.46 -23.58 -34.91
CA ASN A 295 18.21 -24.32 -35.93
C ASN A 295 19.60 -24.68 -35.39
N ASN A 296 19.85 -25.98 -35.18
CA ASN A 296 21.15 -26.49 -34.75
C ASN A 296 22.28 -26.12 -35.72
N LYS A 297 21.97 -25.93 -37.01
CA LYS A 297 22.92 -25.40 -38.00
C LYS A 297 23.45 -24.03 -37.57
N THR A 298 22.58 -23.12 -37.12
CA THR A 298 22.95 -21.76 -36.71
C THR A 298 23.66 -21.72 -35.35
N ARG A 299 23.30 -22.59 -34.40
CA ARG A 299 24.07 -22.74 -33.14
C ARG A 299 25.50 -23.24 -33.42
N ASN A 300 25.65 -24.23 -34.31
CA ASN A 300 26.95 -24.76 -34.70
C ASN A 300 27.74 -23.75 -35.55
N GLU A 301 27.09 -23.03 -36.47
CA GLU A 301 27.71 -21.95 -37.25
C GLU A 301 28.25 -20.83 -36.35
N LEU A 302 27.54 -20.46 -35.27
CA LEU A 302 28.02 -19.47 -34.30
C LEU A 302 29.19 -19.99 -33.45
N ALA A 303 29.14 -21.24 -32.98
CA ALA A 303 30.26 -21.85 -32.26
C ALA A 303 31.51 -21.99 -33.15
N GLN A 304 31.32 -22.34 -34.42
CA GLN A 304 32.36 -22.40 -35.45
C GLN A 304 32.97 -21.00 -35.69
N LEU A 305 32.14 -19.97 -35.88
CA LEU A 305 32.60 -18.59 -36.08
C LEU A 305 33.38 -18.05 -34.87
N ALA A 306 32.95 -18.40 -33.65
CA ALA A 306 33.66 -18.06 -32.42
C ALA A 306 35.06 -18.71 -32.37
N LEU A 307 35.21 -19.97 -32.80
CA LEU A 307 36.52 -20.62 -32.92
C LEU A 307 37.38 -19.96 -34.02
N GLU A 308 36.80 -19.63 -35.17
CA GLU A 308 37.49 -18.96 -36.28
C GLU A 308 37.99 -17.55 -35.92
N HIS A 309 37.34 -16.88 -34.96
CA HIS A 309 37.78 -15.61 -34.38
C HIS A 309 38.53 -15.75 -33.04
N GLY A 310 39.00 -16.96 -32.69
CA GLY A 310 39.84 -17.24 -31.51
C GLY A 310 39.13 -17.15 -30.15
N GLN A 311 37.80 -16.97 -30.14
CA GLN A 311 36.97 -16.84 -28.94
C GLN A 311 36.60 -18.20 -28.35
N HIS A 312 37.63 -19.01 -28.02
CA HIS A 312 37.46 -20.34 -27.46
C HIS A 312 36.58 -20.38 -26.19
N LYS A 313 36.57 -19.31 -25.38
CA LYS A 313 35.65 -19.19 -24.23
C LYS A 313 34.18 -19.11 -24.66
N ILE A 314 33.84 -18.40 -25.73
CA ILE A 314 32.46 -18.30 -26.23
C ILE A 314 32.05 -19.61 -26.91
N ALA A 315 32.94 -20.22 -27.68
CA ALA A 315 32.71 -21.55 -28.24
C ALA A 315 32.51 -22.63 -27.16
N ASN A 316 33.25 -22.57 -26.06
CA ASN A 316 33.05 -23.46 -24.91
C ASN A 316 31.78 -23.09 -24.12
N TYR A 317 31.45 -21.81 -23.97
CA TYR A 317 30.24 -21.36 -23.27
C TYR A 317 28.97 -21.81 -24.00
N LEU A 318 28.96 -21.76 -25.34
CA LEU A 318 27.92 -22.35 -26.18
C LEU A 318 27.76 -23.88 -26.00
N ASN A 319 28.62 -24.51 -25.18
CA ASN A 319 28.61 -25.93 -24.80
C ASN A 319 28.60 -26.20 -23.26
N HIS A 320 28.86 -25.25 -22.34
CA HIS A 320 28.81 -25.41 -20.86
C HIS A 320 28.96 -24.06 -20.06
N GLU A 321 28.77 -24.07 -18.72
CA GLU A 321 28.45 -22.89 -17.86
C GLU A 321 29.00 -23.05 -16.40
N ILE A 322 28.98 -22.08 -15.42
CA ILE A 322 28.41 -20.70 -15.36
C ILE A 322 29.52 -19.58 -15.25
N GLU A 323 29.90 -18.83 -14.18
CA GLU A 323 29.57 -18.74 -12.73
C GLU A 323 30.08 -17.40 -12.06
N GLU A 324 29.26 -16.69 -11.23
CA GLU A 324 29.55 -15.83 -10.01
C GLU A 324 30.26 -14.40 -9.94
N LEU A 325 29.80 -13.59 -8.94
CA LEU A 325 30.33 -12.41 -8.15
C LEU A 325 30.41 -10.93 -8.71
N VAL A 326 30.37 -9.79 -7.93
CA VAL A 326 29.50 -9.25 -6.80
C VAL A 326 29.95 -7.85 -6.18
N GLU A 327 29.02 -6.86 -6.07
CA GLU A 327 28.77 -5.72 -5.09
C GLU A 327 29.70 -4.45 -4.75
N PRO A 328 29.18 -3.36 -4.05
CA PRO A 328 29.61 -1.92 -4.19
C PRO A 328 29.99 -1.12 -2.88
N SER A 329 29.72 0.23 -2.81
CA SER A 329 29.99 1.16 -1.65
C SER A 329 29.12 2.48 -1.62
N ASN A 330 29.33 3.40 -0.66
CA ASN A 330 28.26 4.12 0.11
C ASN A 330 28.44 5.67 0.43
N ASP A 331 27.35 6.33 0.91
CA ASP A 331 27.23 7.32 2.06
C ASP A 331 27.21 8.91 2.05
N LEU A 332 26.16 9.47 2.75
CA LEU A 332 26.05 10.55 3.80
C LEU A 332 25.89 12.13 3.62
N ASN A 333 24.72 12.64 4.09
CA ASN A 333 24.33 13.73 5.07
C ASN A 333 24.57 15.29 5.01
N GLY A 334 23.60 16.05 5.61
CA GLY A 334 23.63 17.47 6.15
C GLY A 334 22.55 18.44 5.60
N ASP A 335 22.02 19.53 6.22
CA ASP A 335 21.98 20.15 7.59
C ASP A 335 20.86 21.27 7.68
N LEU A 336 20.39 21.75 8.86
CA LEU A 336 19.32 22.80 9.03
C LEU A 336 19.36 23.65 10.37
N PRO A 337 18.84 24.91 10.44
CA PRO A 337 18.78 25.74 11.68
C PRO A 337 17.41 26.41 12.07
N GLN A 338 17.40 27.21 13.17
CA GLN A 338 16.25 27.58 14.06
C GLN A 338 15.51 28.92 13.80
N LEU A 339 14.44 29.21 14.60
CA LEU A 339 13.62 30.45 14.62
C LEU A 339 13.46 31.09 16.04
N VAL A 340 12.69 32.19 16.18
CA VAL A 340 12.61 33.10 17.36
C VAL A 340 11.14 33.45 17.74
N SER A 341 10.89 33.90 18.98
CA SER A 341 9.55 34.10 19.62
C SER A 341 9.20 35.54 20.03
N SER A 342 7.97 35.77 20.51
CA SER A 342 7.52 36.99 21.22
C SER A 342 6.38 36.74 22.22
N GLU A 343 6.12 37.71 23.10
CA GLU A 343 5.26 37.68 24.30
C GLU A 343 3.77 38.11 24.00
N ASN A 344 2.81 38.25 24.93
CA ASN A 344 2.77 38.10 26.40
C ASN A 344 1.32 37.82 26.90
N GLU A 345 1.13 36.93 27.86
CA GLU A 345 -0.07 36.79 28.71
C GLU A 345 0.36 36.48 30.15
N ALA A 346 -0.55 36.52 31.13
CA ALA A 346 -0.24 36.23 32.54
C ALA A 346 0.21 34.77 32.71
N GLN A 347 1.51 34.53 32.56
CA GLN A 347 2.06 33.21 32.29
C GLN A 347 1.82 32.23 33.44
N VAL A 348 1.03 31.19 33.14
CA VAL A 348 1.06 29.93 33.89
C VAL A 348 2.48 29.38 33.77
N LEU A 349 3.12 29.13 34.92
CA LEU A 349 4.50 28.67 34.97
C LEU A 349 4.63 27.36 34.18
N SER A 350 5.42 27.38 33.11
CA SER A 350 5.51 26.28 32.15
C SER A 350 6.81 25.49 32.32
N ALA A 351 6.79 24.21 31.95
CA ALA A 351 7.99 23.37 31.95
C ALA A 351 9.10 23.91 31.02
N ILE A 352 8.74 24.69 29.99
CA ILE A 352 9.70 25.40 29.12
C ILE A 352 10.45 26.49 29.90
N GLN A 353 9.77 27.25 30.76
CA GLN A 353 10.43 28.24 31.62
C GLN A 353 11.31 27.57 32.69
N ILE A 354 10.88 26.42 33.25
CA ILE A 354 11.68 25.61 34.17
C ILE A 354 12.95 25.06 33.50
N ASP A 355 12.83 24.54 32.27
CA ASP A 355 13.95 24.08 31.46
C ASP A 355 14.95 25.19 31.17
N GLN A 356 14.48 26.37 30.74
CA GLN A 356 15.31 27.55 30.51
C GLN A 356 16.01 28.03 31.80
N LEU A 357 15.30 28.06 32.93
CA LEU A 357 15.83 28.42 34.24
C LEU A 357 17.04 27.54 34.63
N LEU A 358 16.90 26.22 34.51
CA LEU A 358 17.94 25.26 34.89
C LEU A 358 19.08 25.18 33.87
N LYS A 359 18.79 25.27 32.56
CA LYS A 359 19.83 25.40 31.50
C LYS A 359 20.67 26.67 31.67
N ASN A 360 20.06 27.78 32.11
CA ASN A 360 20.79 29.00 32.45
C ASN A 360 21.61 28.84 33.75
N ARG A 361 21.16 28.03 34.72
CA ARG A 361 21.90 27.77 35.96
C ARG A 361 23.19 26.99 35.73
N ALA A 362 23.18 26.02 34.81
CA ALA A 362 24.32 25.16 34.50
C ALA A 362 25.59 25.93 34.05
N ARG A 363 25.45 27.18 33.62
CA ARG A 363 26.54 28.07 33.19
C ARG A 363 27.23 28.82 34.36
N SER A 364 26.78 28.62 35.61
CA SER A 364 27.15 29.45 36.77
C SER A 364 27.85 28.67 37.91
N PRO A 365 29.09 28.17 37.72
CA PRO A 365 29.76 27.27 38.67
C PRO A 365 30.40 27.95 39.90
N THR A 366 30.02 29.19 40.24
CA THR A 366 30.58 29.92 41.40
C THR A 366 29.48 30.63 42.17
N ILE A 367 29.68 30.85 43.48
CA ILE A 367 28.72 31.56 44.36
C ILE A 367 28.31 32.92 43.78
N LYS A 368 29.26 33.68 43.22
CA LYS A 368 28.98 34.97 42.57
C LYS A 368 28.13 34.82 41.30
N ALA A 369 28.33 33.75 40.53
CA ALA A 369 27.52 33.46 39.35
C ALA A 369 26.14 32.90 39.73
N PHE A 370 26.02 32.15 40.82
CA PHE A 370 24.74 31.69 41.37
C PHE A 370 23.88 32.89 41.79
N HIS A 371 24.41 33.82 42.59
CA HIS A 371 23.69 35.06 42.92
C HIS A 371 23.36 35.92 41.69
N ALA A 372 24.20 35.92 40.65
CA ALA A 372 23.86 36.60 39.39
C ALA A 372 22.68 35.92 38.66
N TRP A 373 22.62 34.59 38.67
CA TRP A 373 21.51 33.80 38.15
C TRP A 373 20.23 33.98 38.97
N GLU A 374 20.29 33.99 40.31
CA GLU A 374 19.14 34.26 41.19
C GLU A 374 18.52 35.62 40.87
N ASN A 375 19.34 36.68 40.78
CA ASN A 375 18.87 38.02 40.45
C ASN A 375 18.28 38.09 39.02
N ALA A 376 18.91 37.42 38.05
CA ALA A 376 18.45 37.38 36.66
C ALA A 376 17.14 36.59 36.45
N ASN A 377 16.79 35.68 37.37
CA ASN A 377 15.59 34.84 37.31
C ASN A 377 14.63 35.11 38.48
N SER A 378 14.81 36.22 39.20
CA SER A 378 14.15 36.50 40.48
C SER A 378 12.62 36.51 40.39
N GLU A 379 12.04 36.94 39.26
CA GLU A 379 10.60 36.87 39.02
C GLU A 379 10.11 35.42 38.89
N LEU A 380 10.76 34.59 38.08
CA LEU A 380 10.37 33.19 37.89
C LEU A 380 10.57 32.36 39.18
N LEU A 381 11.66 32.61 39.91
CA LEU A 381 11.87 32.04 41.25
C LEU A 381 10.78 32.50 42.25
N THR A 382 10.30 33.75 42.14
CA THR A 382 9.16 34.25 42.93
C THR A 382 7.83 33.63 42.50
N GLN A 383 7.67 33.21 41.24
CA GLN A 383 6.48 32.46 40.79
C GLN A 383 6.50 31.02 41.34
N ILE A 384 7.66 30.33 41.28
CA ILE A 384 7.88 29.01 41.90
C ILE A 384 7.62 29.06 43.42
N ALA A 385 8.17 30.08 44.10
CA ALA A 385 8.00 30.27 45.54
C ALA A 385 6.54 30.57 45.99
N LYS A 386 5.63 30.88 45.06
CA LYS A 386 4.18 31.03 45.34
C LYS A 386 3.41 29.72 45.20
N GLN A 387 3.97 28.73 44.50
CA GLN A 387 3.33 27.43 44.27
C GLN A 387 3.75 26.38 45.32
N LEU A 388 4.92 26.55 45.95
CA LEU A 388 5.45 25.62 46.96
C LEU A 388 5.32 26.16 48.40
N PRO A 389 5.08 25.30 49.40
CA PRO A 389 5.36 25.59 50.81
C PRO A 389 6.81 26.06 51.00
N PHE A 390 7.03 27.00 51.93
CA PHE A 390 8.35 27.59 52.18
C PHE A 390 9.40 26.54 52.56
N GLU A 391 8.99 25.53 53.33
CA GLU A 391 9.82 24.40 53.76
C GLU A 391 10.27 23.55 52.56
N GLN A 392 9.40 23.35 51.57
CA GLN A 392 9.76 22.65 50.34
C GLN A 392 10.68 23.51 49.48
N PHE A 393 10.31 24.76 49.19
CA PHE A 393 11.10 25.69 48.38
C PHE A 393 12.52 25.89 48.93
N SER A 394 12.66 26.04 50.24
CA SER A 394 13.98 26.18 50.90
C SER A 394 14.76 24.87 51.03
N SER A 395 14.14 23.72 50.82
CA SER A 395 14.80 22.40 50.78
C SER A 395 15.32 21.99 49.40
N ILE A 396 14.93 22.71 48.33
CA ILE A 396 15.41 22.43 46.98
C ILE A 396 16.93 22.66 46.92
N ASP A 397 17.70 21.59 46.69
CA ASP A 397 19.07 21.76 46.20
C ASP A 397 19.03 22.18 44.73
N TRP A 398 19.02 23.48 44.53
CA TRP A 398 19.11 24.12 43.23
C TRP A 398 20.35 23.69 42.43
N ASN A 399 21.36 23.05 43.04
CA ASN A 399 22.55 22.54 42.33
C ASN A 399 22.32 21.21 41.60
N SER A 400 21.49 20.32 42.14
CA SER A 400 21.25 18.97 41.60
C SER A 400 19.84 18.76 41.01
N ILE A 401 18.87 19.60 41.33
CA ILE A 401 17.48 19.44 40.85
C ILE A 401 17.39 19.41 39.31
N THR A 402 16.63 18.44 38.80
CA THR A 402 16.35 18.28 37.36
C THR A 402 15.08 19.03 36.95
N VAL A 403 14.89 19.23 35.63
CA VAL A 403 13.63 19.79 35.09
C VAL A 403 12.43 18.96 35.55
N ASN A 404 12.52 17.63 35.45
CA ASN A 404 11.45 16.71 35.82
C ASN A 404 11.11 16.81 37.32
N SER A 405 12.12 16.77 38.18
CA SER A 405 11.95 16.86 39.64
C SER A 405 11.33 18.19 40.07
N LEU A 406 11.66 19.29 39.38
CA LEU A 406 11.05 20.60 39.68
C LEU A 406 9.62 20.72 39.12
N CYS A 407 9.34 20.15 37.94
CA CYS A 407 7.97 20.06 37.41
C CYS A 407 7.08 19.20 38.32
N GLU A 408 7.58 18.05 38.79
CA GLU A 408 6.88 17.13 39.70
C GLU A 408 6.54 17.80 41.04
N LEU A 409 7.49 18.50 41.67
CA LEU A 409 7.25 19.27 42.91
C LEU A 409 6.16 20.34 42.74
N LEU A 410 6.02 20.91 41.54
CA LEU A 410 5.05 21.97 41.23
C LEU A 410 3.71 21.43 40.68
N GLU A 411 3.56 20.11 40.56
CA GLU A 411 2.44 19.43 39.87
C GLU A 411 2.20 19.92 38.42
N ILE A 412 3.28 20.34 37.74
CA ILE A 412 3.28 20.81 36.34
C ILE A 412 3.64 19.63 35.40
N PRO A 413 2.92 19.42 34.29
CA PRO A 413 3.31 18.43 33.28
C PRO A 413 4.69 18.72 32.71
N ASN A 414 5.56 17.71 32.68
CA ASN A 414 6.96 17.89 32.27
C ASN A 414 7.10 18.13 30.74
N PRO A 415 8.28 18.54 30.22
CA PRO A 415 8.43 18.89 28.81
C PRO A 415 8.07 17.75 27.84
N GLN A 416 8.36 16.50 28.21
CA GLN A 416 8.09 15.31 27.42
C GLN A 416 6.59 14.98 27.40
N GLN A 417 5.89 15.10 28.53
CA GLN A 417 4.43 15.02 28.60
C GLN A 417 3.78 16.07 27.70
N LEU A 418 4.20 17.34 27.81
CA LEU A 418 3.69 18.43 26.97
C LEU A 418 3.98 18.19 25.48
N LEU A 419 5.15 17.66 25.14
CA LEU A 419 5.51 17.32 23.76
C LEU A 419 4.59 16.23 23.17
N LEU A 420 4.39 15.12 23.89
CA LEU A 420 3.48 14.06 23.45
C LEU A 420 2.03 14.57 23.36
N ILE A 421 1.56 15.36 24.33
CA ILE A 421 0.23 15.99 24.31
C ILE A 421 0.08 16.87 23.07
N ASN A 422 1.05 17.75 22.78
CA ASN A 422 1.01 18.65 21.62
C ASN A 422 0.97 17.88 20.28
N ILE A 423 1.71 16.78 20.15
CA ILE A 423 1.68 15.93 18.95
C ILE A 423 0.30 15.29 18.79
N VAL A 424 -0.29 14.79 19.88
CA VAL A 424 -1.62 14.16 19.84
C VAL A 424 -2.74 15.18 19.63
N ASP A 425 -2.68 16.37 20.24
CA ASP A 425 -3.62 17.46 20.00
C ASP A 425 -3.52 17.97 18.53
N THR A 426 -2.33 17.99 17.93
CA THR A 426 -2.14 18.31 16.50
C THR A 426 -2.77 17.26 15.59
N LEU A 427 -2.57 15.97 15.89
CA LEU A 427 -3.23 14.87 15.18
C LEU A 427 -4.76 14.92 15.32
N ILE A 428 -5.27 15.28 16.50
CA ILE A 428 -6.70 15.48 16.75
C ILE A 428 -7.23 16.63 15.91
N ASP A 429 -6.61 17.82 15.97
CA ASP A 429 -7.08 18.97 15.19
C ASP A 429 -7.11 18.65 13.70
N ASN A 430 -6.02 18.12 13.13
CA ASN A 430 -5.98 17.77 11.71
C ASN A 430 -7.02 16.70 11.32
N ILE A 431 -7.40 15.80 12.22
CA ILE A 431 -8.54 14.89 12.02
C ILE A 431 -9.87 15.65 12.05
N GLU A 432 -10.11 16.46 13.08
CA GLU A 432 -11.39 17.14 13.32
C GLU A 432 -11.67 18.25 12.31
N THR A 433 -10.64 18.99 11.88
CA THR A 433 -10.69 20.09 10.88
C THR A 433 -10.53 19.63 9.44
N LYS A 434 -10.08 18.38 9.20
CA LYS A 434 -9.84 17.78 7.87
C LYS A 434 -8.65 18.38 7.09
N ASN A 435 -7.62 18.85 7.79
CA ASN A 435 -6.34 19.22 7.19
C ASN A 435 -5.64 18.02 6.52
N GLY A 436 -4.50 18.26 5.84
CA GLY A 436 -3.69 17.17 5.28
C GLY A 436 -4.39 16.31 4.22
N GLY A 437 -5.39 16.85 3.51
CA GLY A 437 -6.16 16.14 2.50
C GLY A 437 -7.09 15.04 3.02
N ARG A 438 -7.41 15.05 4.33
CA ARG A 438 -8.30 14.08 4.97
C ARG A 438 -9.77 14.39 4.60
N TRP A 439 -10.58 13.39 4.25
CA TRP A 439 -12.01 13.60 3.93
C TRP A 439 -12.98 12.84 4.85
N THR A 440 -12.53 11.73 5.44
CA THR A 440 -13.40 10.68 5.99
C THR A 440 -13.49 10.67 7.52
N SER A 441 -12.36 10.81 8.22
CA SER A 441 -12.34 11.05 9.68
C SER A 441 -12.82 12.47 10.01
N GLY A 442 -13.12 12.73 11.29
CA GLY A 442 -13.67 14.01 11.75
C GLY A 442 -13.96 14.01 13.25
N ILE A 443 -14.69 15.05 13.68
CA ILE A 443 -15.14 15.26 15.07
C ILE A 443 -15.78 13.99 15.64
N ASN A 444 -15.35 13.60 16.85
CA ASN A 444 -15.80 12.41 17.57
C ASN A 444 -15.65 11.07 16.81
N SER A 445 -14.76 10.97 15.82
CA SER A 445 -14.38 9.67 15.25
C SER A 445 -13.64 8.82 16.29
N GLU A 446 -13.75 7.49 16.19
CA GLU A 446 -13.10 6.51 17.08
C GLU A 446 -11.62 6.84 17.35
N LYS A 447 -10.86 7.15 16.29
CA LYS A 447 -9.47 7.59 16.37
C LYS A 447 -9.28 8.81 17.27
N VAL A 448 -10.14 9.83 17.14
CA VAL A 448 -10.12 11.02 17.99
C VAL A 448 -10.45 10.68 19.43
N THR A 449 -11.40 9.78 19.68
CA THR A 449 -11.74 9.30 21.03
C THR A 449 -10.54 8.58 21.68
N ALA A 450 -9.86 7.71 20.93
CA ALA A 450 -8.67 7.00 21.40
C ALA A 450 -7.48 7.94 21.65
N LEU A 451 -7.22 8.91 20.75
CA LEU A 451 -6.20 9.95 20.98
C LEU A 451 -6.53 10.81 22.22
N LYS A 452 -7.80 11.16 22.45
CA LYS A 452 -8.24 11.89 23.65
C LYS A 452 -8.13 11.04 24.93
N ALA A 453 -8.23 9.72 24.84
CA ALA A 453 -7.94 8.80 25.95
C ALA A 453 -6.43 8.79 26.28
N ILE A 454 -5.55 8.63 25.28
CA ILE A 454 -4.09 8.69 25.45
C ILE A 454 -3.65 10.02 26.10
N ILE A 455 -4.21 11.15 25.66
CA ILE A 455 -3.96 12.46 26.32
C ILE A 455 -4.38 12.46 27.79
N THR A 456 -5.45 11.77 28.15
CA THR A 456 -5.94 11.68 29.54
C THR A 456 -5.00 10.83 30.39
N GLU A 457 -4.44 9.75 29.83
CA GLU A 457 -3.46 8.89 30.48
C GLU A 457 -2.12 9.61 30.69
N ILE A 458 -1.57 10.26 29.66
CA ILE A 458 -0.32 11.06 29.75
C ILE A 458 -0.45 12.18 30.81
N LYS A 459 -1.65 12.76 30.98
CA LYS A 459 -1.96 13.79 31.99
C LYS A 459 -2.22 13.22 33.39
N ALA A 460 -2.58 11.95 33.52
CA ALA A 460 -2.76 11.28 34.81
C ALA A 460 -1.43 10.72 35.36
N GLU A 461 -0.48 10.41 34.47
CA GLU A 461 0.80 9.81 34.81
C GLU A 461 1.70 10.77 35.61
N LYS A 462 2.26 10.27 36.73
CA LYS A 462 3.09 11.07 37.65
C LYS A 462 4.56 10.66 37.56
N GLY A 463 5.38 11.57 37.02
CA GLY A 463 6.84 11.41 37.00
C GLY A 463 7.39 10.72 35.73
N LEU A 464 6.78 10.96 34.57
CA LEU A 464 7.18 10.44 33.25
C LEU A 464 8.64 10.88 32.90
N SER A 465 9.64 10.13 33.37
CA SER A 465 11.03 10.60 33.43
C SER A 465 11.80 10.39 32.12
N ILE A 466 12.84 11.22 31.91
CA ILE A 466 13.77 11.13 30.77
C ILE A 466 14.52 9.78 30.75
N GLU A 467 14.65 9.13 31.91
CA GLU A 467 15.31 7.83 32.06
C GLU A 467 14.35 6.65 31.79
N ASP A 468 13.03 6.88 31.76
CA ASP A 468 12.04 5.85 31.42
C ASP A 468 11.67 5.90 29.92
N SER A 469 12.67 5.53 29.11
CA SER A 469 12.49 5.39 27.66
C SER A 469 11.50 4.29 27.28
N VAL A 470 11.14 3.39 28.21
CA VAL A 470 10.14 2.33 28.00
C VAL A 470 8.73 2.89 28.05
N LEU A 471 8.43 3.75 29.01
CA LEU A 471 7.12 4.41 29.12
C LEU A 471 6.88 5.40 27.96
N GLN A 472 7.89 6.17 27.56
CA GLN A 472 7.82 6.99 26.34
C GLN A 472 7.64 6.12 25.08
N THR A 473 8.34 4.99 25.00
CA THR A 473 8.19 4.01 23.91
C THR A 473 6.75 3.49 23.81
N SER A 474 6.11 3.15 24.94
CA SER A 474 4.70 2.69 24.93
C SER A 474 3.80 3.74 24.30
N TYR A 475 3.78 4.97 24.83
CA TYR A 475 2.92 6.02 24.29
C TYR A 475 3.16 6.30 22.80
N LEU A 476 4.41 6.25 22.32
CA LEU A 476 4.70 6.37 20.89
C LEU A 476 4.14 5.20 20.06
N GLN A 477 4.18 3.97 20.58
CA GLN A 477 3.58 2.79 19.95
C GLN A 477 2.04 2.82 20.01
N ASP A 478 1.46 3.29 21.11
CA ASP A 478 0.01 3.39 21.31
C ASP A 478 -0.58 4.50 20.40
N ILE A 479 0.08 5.65 20.29
CA ILE A 479 -0.28 6.70 19.32
C ILE A 479 -0.10 6.18 17.88
N MET A 480 0.95 5.39 17.59
CA MET A 480 1.12 4.78 16.26
C MET A 480 -0.02 3.81 15.94
N ALA A 481 -0.40 2.93 16.87
CA ALA A 481 -1.51 2.00 16.71
C ALA A 481 -2.82 2.74 16.42
N VAL A 482 -3.13 3.79 17.19
CA VAL A 482 -4.29 4.66 16.95
C VAL A 482 -4.19 5.40 15.61
N CYS A 483 -2.99 5.84 15.20
CA CYS A 483 -2.75 6.40 13.87
C CYS A 483 -2.94 5.37 12.75
N HIS A 484 -2.69 4.08 13.00
CA HIS A 484 -2.94 2.98 12.08
C HIS A 484 -4.42 2.55 11.98
N ILE A 485 -5.28 2.82 13.00
CA ILE A 485 -6.72 2.49 12.95
C ILE A 485 -7.35 2.98 11.63
N LYS A 486 -7.96 2.06 10.89
CA LYS A 486 -8.60 2.36 9.61
C LYS A 486 -10.10 2.50 9.82
N ARG A 487 -10.69 3.61 9.37
CA ARG A 487 -12.15 3.90 9.48
C ARG A 487 -13.03 2.80 8.86
N ASN A 488 -12.44 2.00 7.99
CA ASN A 488 -13.03 0.83 7.37
C ASN A 488 -11.89 -0.20 7.23
N PRO A 489 -12.03 -1.45 7.70
CA PRO A 489 -10.99 -2.49 7.52
C PRO A 489 -10.66 -2.70 6.02
N TRP A 490 -11.58 -2.38 5.12
CA TRP A 490 -11.35 -2.48 3.67
C TRP A 490 -10.43 -1.41 3.08
N HIS A 491 -10.07 -0.34 3.79
CA HIS A 491 -9.03 0.60 3.34
C HIS A 491 -7.60 0.01 3.51
N PHE A 492 -7.42 -1.28 3.19
CA PHE A 492 -6.19 -2.05 3.41
C PHE A 492 -4.94 -1.38 2.79
N TRP A 493 -5.14 -0.63 1.70
CA TRP A 493 -4.13 -0.17 0.74
C TRP A 493 -3.39 1.11 1.06
N ALA A 494 -4.06 2.08 1.68
CA ALA A 494 -3.42 3.34 2.04
C ALA A 494 -2.81 3.23 3.45
N THR A 495 -1.58 3.73 3.59
CA THR A 495 -1.11 4.25 4.88
C THR A 495 -2.03 5.41 5.27
N PRO A 496 -2.77 5.36 6.38
CA PRO A 496 -3.67 6.46 6.76
C PRO A 496 -2.89 7.76 6.93
N ASN A 497 -3.42 8.92 6.50
CA ASN A 497 -2.69 10.20 6.56
C ASN A 497 -2.13 10.51 7.96
N SER A 498 -2.84 10.08 9.03
CA SER A 498 -2.37 10.18 10.42
C SER A 498 -1.05 9.47 10.72
N VAL A 499 -0.70 8.39 10.01
CA VAL A 499 0.59 7.69 10.17
C VAL A 499 1.72 8.52 9.58
N THR A 500 1.54 9.03 8.36
CA THR A 500 2.52 9.90 7.70
C THR A 500 2.70 11.21 8.47
N GLU A 501 1.60 11.80 8.93
CA GLU A 501 1.58 13.03 9.73
C GLU A 501 2.21 12.82 11.11
N PHE A 502 1.94 11.68 11.79
CA PHE A 502 2.59 11.36 13.06
C PHE A 502 4.11 11.17 12.89
N LYS A 503 4.56 10.47 11.85
CA LYS A 503 6.00 10.33 11.55
C LYS A 503 6.66 11.70 11.34
N HIS A 504 6.04 12.58 10.54
CA HIS A 504 6.53 13.95 10.34
C HIS A 504 6.63 14.74 11.66
N LEU A 505 5.59 14.66 12.51
CA LEU A 505 5.59 15.32 13.82
C LEU A 505 6.66 14.76 14.78
N LEU A 506 7.05 13.49 14.65
CA LEU A 506 8.16 12.91 15.41
C LEU A 506 9.52 13.36 14.86
N GLU A 507 9.70 13.37 13.54
CA GLU A 507 10.90 13.88 12.86
C GLU A 507 11.16 15.37 13.20
N GLU A 508 10.12 16.22 13.11
CA GLU A 508 10.19 17.65 13.49
C GLU A 508 10.61 17.89 14.94
N ASN A 509 10.30 16.94 15.84
CA ASN A 509 10.59 17.03 17.26
C ASN A 509 11.80 16.17 17.72
N ASN A 510 12.54 15.59 16.77
CA ASN A 510 13.72 14.74 17.03
C ASN A 510 13.38 13.53 17.95
N LEU A 511 12.25 12.88 17.69
CA LEU A 511 11.80 11.68 18.38
C LEU A 511 11.91 10.46 17.46
N ASP A 512 12.81 9.53 17.79
CA ASP A 512 12.91 8.25 17.07
C ASP A 512 11.73 7.33 17.42
N LEU A 513 11.13 6.71 16.40
CA LEU A 513 10.30 5.53 16.61
C LEU A 513 11.22 4.35 16.97
N PRO A 514 11.02 3.69 18.12
CA PRO A 514 11.82 2.52 18.47
C PRO A 514 11.59 1.42 17.44
N ALA A 515 12.69 0.83 16.94
CA ALA A 515 12.72 -0.11 15.80
C ALA A 515 12.12 -1.51 16.10
N ALA A 516 11.15 -1.58 17.01
CA ALA A 516 10.51 -2.80 17.47
C ALA A 516 9.21 -3.09 16.70
N GLU A 517 8.93 -4.38 16.56
CA GLU A 517 7.80 -4.97 15.84
C GLU A 517 6.46 -4.25 16.06
N MET A 518 5.89 -3.67 15.00
CA MET A 518 4.48 -3.28 15.03
C MET A 518 3.62 -4.51 15.28
N ARG A 519 3.01 -4.59 16.46
CA ARG A 519 1.92 -5.54 16.71
C ARG A 519 0.76 -5.16 15.80
N VAL A 520 0.57 -5.93 14.74
CA VAL A 520 -0.56 -5.76 13.82
C VAL A 520 -1.83 -6.17 14.56
N PHE A 521 -2.51 -5.18 15.13
CA PHE A 521 -3.92 -5.30 15.47
C PHE A 521 -4.69 -5.40 14.15
N ILE A 522 -5.44 -6.49 13.99
CA ILE A 522 -6.23 -6.85 12.80
C ILE A 522 -7.69 -6.50 13.07
#